data_AF-K8ERP2-F1
#
_entry.id   AF-K8ERP2-F1
#
_cell.length_a   1.000
_cell.length_b   1.000
_cell.length_c   1.000
_cell.angle_alpha   90.00
_cell.angle_beta   90.00
_cell.angle_gamma   90.00
#
_symmetry.space_group_name_H-M   'P 1'
#
loop_
_entity.id
_entity.type
_entity.pdbx_description
1 polymer ?
#
loop_
_entity_poly.entity_id
_entity_poly.type
_entity_poly.pdbx_seq_one_letter_code
_entity_poly.pdbx_strand_id
1 'polypeptide(L)'
;MVLSSRKCAFVASQSIGKPNDGWSKNNSLFFSKTREIVAKRKASSKQQRKVQLREETRAMQLKREERERKEKEEMERRPEPPIGAAESLREANERIEEADAKFQSAVDSTREIKKMKRESAEWDPQIGYGKFREVSEQVKEMNGLRVRTYETRLERAVFLIELAKGLGNASNSSSNSSSSSSSSSSRSSTTGGGDDEDSDYVGGINDDAVVANDVGAVGKTLDAFDWVYGKEFVDESNARTVEFMLRASQKKSQNDGLKPEISFEILNVAVAAEALGCINNKDNVIQKHVKRVQKGIDGGLISPNDDAANALLEKIDAFLQEQERQKQ
;
A
#
# COMPACT_ATOMS: atom_id res chain seq x y z
N MET A 1 25.94 4.61 -11.55
CA MET A 1 25.36 4.78 -12.91
C MET A 1 24.50 3.55 -13.16
N VAL A 2 23.19 3.55 -13.33
CA VAL A 2 22.12 4.55 -13.54
C VAL A 2 20.90 3.99 -12.80
N LEU A 3 20.28 4.76 -11.90
CA LEU A 3 19.02 4.39 -11.25
C LEU A 3 17.89 4.67 -12.24
N SER A 4 17.12 3.63 -12.58
CA SER A 4 15.99 3.71 -13.50
C SER A 4 14.76 4.23 -12.76
N SER A 5 14.54 5.54 -12.80
CA SER A 5 13.30 6.16 -12.32
C SER A 5 12.13 5.79 -13.22
N ARG A 6 11.22 4.93 -12.74
CA ARG A 6 9.92 4.72 -13.38
C ARG A 6 8.97 5.84 -12.92
N LYS A 7 8.84 6.89 -13.73
CA LYS A 7 7.80 7.92 -13.59
C LYS A 7 6.48 7.36 -14.13
N CYS A 8 5.43 7.31 -13.31
CA CYS A 8 4.05 7.17 -13.78
C CYS A 8 3.65 8.47 -14.49
N ALA A 9 3.43 8.40 -15.81
CA ALA A 9 3.03 9.55 -16.61
C ALA A 9 1.51 9.65 -16.67
N PHE A 10 0.98 10.75 -16.13
CA PHE A 10 -0.42 11.14 -16.20
C PHE A 10 -0.75 11.64 -17.62
N VAL A 11 -1.60 10.91 -18.36
CA VAL A 11 -2.09 11.35 -19.68
C VAL A 11 -3.41 12.09 -19.49
N ALA A 12 -3.37 13.42 -19.69
CA ALA A 12 -4.55 14.26 -19.71
C ALA A 12 -5.25 14.16 -21.08
N SER A 13 -6.51 13.73 -21.07
CA SER A 13 -7.40 13.75 -22.23
C SER A 13 -7.75 15.19 -22.61
N GLN A 14 -7.25 15.68 -23.75
CA GLN A 14 -7.74 16.92 -24.35
C GLN A 14 -8.98 16.64 -25.21
N SER A 15 -10.08 17.30 -24.85
CA SER A 15 -11.31 17.38 -25.63
C SER A 15 -11.13 18.31 -26.83
N ILE A 16 -11.47 17.82 -28.01
CA ILE A 16 -11.42 18.59 -29.26
C ILE A 16 -12.64 19.50 -29.32
N GLY A 17 -12.40 20.81 -29.22
CA GLY A 17 -13.37 21.87 -29.46
C GLY A 17 -13.73 21.97 -30.95
N LYS A 18 -15.01 22.22 -31.22
CA LYS A 18 -15.54 22.57 -32.55
C LYS A 18 -15.12 23.99 -32.91
N PRO A 19 -14.84 24.32 -34.19
CA PRO A 19 -14.96 25.69 -34.67
C PRO A 19 -16.22 25.84 -35.53
N ASN A 20 -17.09 26.75 -35.11
CA ASN A 20 -17.96 27.50 -36.00
C ASN A 20 -17.15 28.74 -36.42
N ASP A 21 -17.13 29.08 -37.71
CA ASP A 21 -17.22 30.47 -38.19
C ASP A 21 -17.30 30.48 -39.72
N GLY A 22 -18.29 31.22 -40.22
CA GLY A 22 -18.59 31.38 -41.63
C GLY A 22 -18.11 32.72 -42.20
N TRP A 23 -18.39 32.87 -43.50
CA TRP A 23 -18.22 34.05 -44.39
C TRP A 23 -16.78 34.26 -44.95
N SER A 24 -16.53 34.59 -46.21
CA SER A 24 -17.35 34.80 -47.42
C SER A 24 -16.42 35.04 -48.63
N LYS A 25 -16.88 34.67 -49.83
CA LYS A 25 -16.55 35.19 -51.19
C LYS A 25 -15.20 34.85 -51.88
N ASN A 26 -15.38 34.08 -52.96
CA ASN A 26 -14.87 34.24 -54.34
C ASN A 26 -13.38 34.52 -54.56
N ASN A 27 -12.68 33.51 -55.11
CA ASN A 27 -11.95 33.71 -56.38
C ASN A 27 -11.70 32.36 -57.07
N SER A 28 -12.30 32.18 -58.24
CA SER A 28 -11.88 31.20 -59.22
C SER A 28 -10.51 31.63 -59.76
N LEU A 29 -9.51 30.75 -59.75
CA LEU A 29 -8.53 30.54 -60.82
C LEU A 29 -7.41 29.58 -60.38
N PHE A 30 -7.25 28.52 -61.17
CA PHE A 30 -6.07 27.64 -61.27
C PHE A 30 -5.66 26.76 -60.08
N PHE A 31 -6.38 25.63 -59.91
CA PHE A 31 -5.79 24.42 -59.33
C PHE A 31 -4.81 23.79 -60.32
N SER A 32 -3.51 24.02 -60.14
CA SER A 32 -2.47 23.13 -60.67
C SER A 32 -2.59 21.80 -59.93
N LYS A 33 -3.25 20.85 -60.58
CA LYS A 33 -3.47 19.47 -60.13
C LYS A 33 -2.15 18.72 -60.13
N THR A 34 -1.32 18.86 -59.10
CA THR A 34 -0.29 17.87 -58.77
C THR A 34 -1.02 16.60 -58.31
N ARG A 35 -1.36 15.74 -59.26
CA ARG A 35 -1.74 14.35 -58.97
C ARG A 35 -0.54 13.70 -58.31
N GLU A 36 -0.58 13.57 -56.99
CA GLU A 36 0.27 12.62 -56.28
C GLU A 36 -0.05 11.23 -56.82
N ILE A 37 0.82 10.69 -57.68
CA ILE A 37 0.69 9.34 -58.20
C ILE A 37 1.10 8.39 -57.08
N VAL A 38 0.16 8.07 -56.19
CA VAL A 38 0.33 6.92 -55.29
C VAL A 38 0.27 5.67 -56.17
N ALA A 39 1.43 5.13 -56.52
CA ALA A 39 1.52 3.87 -57.25
C ALA A 39 0.66 2.82 -56.53
N LYS A 40 -0.36 2.29 -57.22
CA LYS A 40 -1.20 1.20 -56.69
C LYS A 40 -0.27 0.03 -56.36
N ARG A 41 -0.10 -0.28 -55.07
CA ARG A 41 0.67 -1.46 -54.64
C ARG A 41 0.15 -2.69 -55.38
N LYS A 42 1.08 -3.48 -55.94
CA LYS A 42 0.78 -4.74 -56.63
C LYS A 42 -0.13 -5.61 -55.76
N ALA A 43 -1.07 -6.33 -56.38
CA ALA A 43 -2.04 -7.15 -55.66
C ALA A 43 -1.36 -8.16 -54.70
N SER A 44 -0.18 -8.67 -55.06
CA SER A 44 0.62 -9.55 -54.20
C SER A 44 1.10 -8.85 -52.91
N SER A 45 1.50 -7.57 -52.98
CA SER A 45 1.91 -6.78 -51.81
C SER A 45 0.73 -6.52 -50.87
N LYS A 46 -0.48 -6.32 -51.42
CA LYS A 46 -1.71 -6.22 -50.61
C LYS A 46 -2.07 -7.54 -49.93
N GLN A 47 -1.91 -8.67 -50.63
CA GLN A 47 -2.13 -10.00 -50.07
C GLN A 47 -1.11 -10.34 -48.97
N GLN A 48 0.18 -10.08 -49.21
CA GLN A 48 1.26 -10.27 -48.22
C GLN A 48 1.02 -9.46 -46.95
N ARG A 49 0.66 -8.18 -47.07
CA ARG A 49 0.33 -7.35 -45.89
C ARG A 49 -0.90 -7.86 -45.15
N LYS A 50 -1.91 -8.39 -45.86
CA LYS A 50 -3.10 -8.98 -45.23
C LYS A 50 -2.77 -10.26 -44.47
N VAL A 51 -1.82 -11.06 -44.96
CA VAL A 51 -1.30 -12.24 -44.27
C VAL A 51 -0.50 -11.83 -43.03
N GLN A 52 0.42 -10.87 -43.16
CA GLN A 52 1.19 -10.32 -42.03
C GLN A 52 0.28 -9.75 -40.94
N LEU A 53 -0.75 -8.97 -41.28
CA LEU A 53 -1.68 -8.41 -40.29
C LEU A 53 -2.43 -9.49 -39.52
N ARG A 54 -2.77 -10.62 -40.18
CA ARG A 54 -3.41 -11.80 -39.57
C ARG A 54 -2.46 -12.61 -38.70
N GLU A 55 -1.18 -12.61 -39.02
CA GLU A 55 -0.12 -13.23 -38.21
C GLU A 55 0.18 -12.35 -36.99
N GLU A 56 0.26 -11.03 -37.14
CA GLU A 56 0.40 -10.06 -36.06
C GLU A 56 -0.78 -10.11 -35.08
N THR A 57 -2.02 -10.23 -35.59
CA THR A 57 -3.19 -10.40 -34.70
C THR A 57 -3.15 -11.72 -33.94
N ARG A 58 -2.77 -12.82 -34.59
CA ARG A 58 -2.57 -14.12 -33.92
C ARG A 58 -1.43 -14.08 -32.90
N ALA A 59 -0.33 -13.40 -33.21
CA ALA A 59 0.78 -13.20 -32.28
C ALA A 59 0.39 -12.32 -31.09
N MET A 60 -0.44 -11.29 -31.29
CA MET A 60 -1.00 -10.49 -30.20
C MET A 60 -1.95 -11.31 -29.31
N GLN A 61 -2.78 -12.17 -29.90
CA GLN A 61 -3.67 -13.06 -29.16
C GLN A 61 -2.87 -14.08 -28.34
N LEU A 62 -1.88 -14.75 -28.93
CA LEU A 62 -0.99 -15.66 -28.21
C LEU A 62 -0.22 -14.95 -27.09
N LYS A 63 0.27 -13.72 -27.30
CA LYS A 63 0.89 -12.92 -26.24
C LYS A 63 -0.08 -12.49 -25.15
N ARG A 64 -1.37 -12.37 -25.46
CA ARG A 64 -2.42 -12.08 -24.47
C ARG A 64 -2.72 -13.35 -23.66
N GLU A 65 -2.92 -14.48 -24.33
CA GLU A 65 -3.14 -15.78 -23.69
C GLU A 65 -1.93 -16.22 -22.85
N GLU A 66 -0.70 -15.95 -23.30
CA GLU A 66 0.51 -16.24 -22.51
C GLU A 66 0.57 -15.36 -21.26
N ARG A 67 0.17 -14.09 -21.35
CA ARG A 67 0.05 -13.20 -20.18
C ARG A 67 -1.05 -13.68 -19.24
N GLU A 68 -2.23 -14.02 -19.76
CA GLU A 68 -3.35 -14.54 -18.96
C GLU A 68 -2.99 -15.89 -18.32
N ARG A 69 -2.25 -16.77 -19.00
CA ARG A 69 -1.76 -18.04 -18.44
C ARG A 69 -0.71 -17.81 -17.36
N LYS A 70 0.25 -16.91 -17.59
CA LYS A 70 1.24 -16.54 -16.57
C LYS A 70 0.57 -15.89 -15.36
N GLU A 71 -0.42 -15.04 -15.56
CA GLU A 71 -1.18 -14.41 -14.49
C GLU A 71 -2.01 -15.45 -13.71
N LYS A 72 -2.55 -16.46 -14.39
CA LYS A 72 -3.29 -17.57 -13.76
C LYS A 72 -2.36 -18.52 -12.99
N GLU A 73 -1.22 -18.89 -13.55
CA GLU A 73 -0.19 -19.70 -12.89
C GLU A 73 0.43 -18.95 -11.71
N GLU A 74 0.63 -17.65 -11.86
CA GLU A 74 1.05 -16.76 -10.77
C GLU A 74 -0.03 -16.62 -9.71
N MET A 75 -1.32 -16.61 -10.07
CA MET A 75 -2.47 -16.64 -9.14
C MET A 75 -2.54 -17.94 -8.34
N GLU A 76 -2.25 -19.08 -8.98
CA GLU A 76 -2.27 -20.40 -8.34
C GLU A 76 -1.07 -20.62 -7.41
N ARG A 77 0.08 -19.97 -7.68
CA ARG A 77 1.27 -20.02 -6.81
C ARG A 77 1.23 -18.99 -5.65
N ARG A 78 0.18 -18.17 -5.53
CA ARG A 78 0.14 -17.11 -4.50
C ARG A 78 0.00 -17.73 -3.11
N PRO A 79 0.67 -17.17 -2.09
CA PRO A 79 0.34 -17.51 -0.72
C PRO A 79 -1.14 -17.21 -0.48
N GLU A 80 -1.86 -18.15 0.14
CA GLU A 80 -3.26 -17.97 0.43
C GLU A 80 -3.45 -16.73 1.33
N PRO A 81 -4.48 -15.91 1.06
CA PRO A 81 -4.85 -14.82 1.97
C PRO A 81 -5.15 -15.39 3.36
N PRO A 82 -5.05 -14.56 4.42
CA PRO A 82 -5.31 -15.04 5.77
C PRO A 82 -6.76 -15.56 5.86
N ILE A 83 -6.95 -16.63 6.65
CA ILE A 83 -8.22 -17.37 6.79
C ILE A 83 -9.37 -16.46 7.28
N GLY A 84 -9.03 -15.33 7.90
CA GLY A 84 -9.96 -14.27 8.26
C GLY A 84 -9.28 -13.06 8.89
N ALA A 85 -10.08 -12.06 9.25
CA ALA A 85 -9.63 -10.92 10.06
C ALA A 85 -9.03 -11.40 11.39
N ALA A 86 -8.10 -10.64 11.97
CA ALA A 86 -7.61 -10.93 13.31
C ALA A 86 -8.73 -10.73 14.34
N GLU A 87 -8.83 -11.63 15.30
CA GLU A 87 -9.85 -11.62 16.35
C GLU A 87 -9.38 -10.82 17.58
N SER A 88 -8.07 -10.62 17.74
CA SER A 88 -7.48 -9.86 18.83
C SER A 88 -6.23 -9.08 18.40
N LEU A 89 -5.86 -8.08 19.20
CA LEU A 89 -4.62 -7.32 18.99
C LEU A 89 -3.38 -8.22 19.12
N ARG A 90 -3.39 -9.11 20.11
CA ARG A 90 -2.32 -10.10 20.31
C ARG A 90 -2.11 -10.97 19.08
N GLU A 91 -3.20 -11.49 18.51
CA GLU A 91 -3.13 -12.30 17.29
C GLU A 91 -2.62 -11.46 16.10
N ALA A 92 -3.08 -10.22 15.95
CA ALA A 92 -2.58 -9.34 14.89
C ALA A 92 -1.06 -9.08 15.00
N ASN A 93 -0.55 -8.91 16.23
CA ASN A 93 0.88 -8.74 16.49
C ASN A 93 1.66 -10.03 16.22
N GLU A 94 1.18 -11.19 16.69
CA GLU A 94 1.80 -12.50 16.46
C GLU A 94 1.92 -12.82 14.98
N ARG A 95 0.87 -12.52 14.18
CA ARG A 95 0.91 -12.67 12.73
C ARG A 95 2.01 -11.81 12.08
N ILE A 96 2.25 -10.58 12.57
CA ILE A 96 3.33 -9.72 12.07
C ILE A 96 4.69 -10.31 12.43
N GLU A 97 4.89 -10.69 13.69
CA GLU A 97 6.16 -11.27 14.15
C GLU A 97 6.50 -12.54 13.37
N GLU A 98 5.53 -13.41 13.12
CA GLU A 98 5.71 -14.61 12.30
C GLU A 98 6.07 -14.27 10.84
N ALA A 99 5.38 -13.28 10.24
CA ALA A 99 5.66 -12.86 8.87
C ALA A 99 7.05 -12.23 8.74
N ASP A 100 7.44 -11.36 9.67
CA ASP A 100 8.76 -10.73 9.71
C ASP A 100 9.88 -11.76 9.94
N ALA A 101 9.67 -12.73 10.83
CA ALA A 101 10.62 -13.83 11.05
C ALA A 101 10.81 -14.69 9.79
N LYS A 102 9.73 -15.05 9.10
CA LYS A 102 9.78 -15.81 7.84
C LYS A 102 10.52 -15.02 6.75
N PHE A 103 10.20 -13.72 6.61
CA PHE A 103 10.86 -12.87 5.63
C PHE A 103 12.36 -12.73 5.93
N GLN A 104 12.74 -12.48 7.18
CA GLN A 104 14.13 -12.34 7.58
C GLN A 104 14.92 -13.64 7.36
N SER A 105 14.34 -14.79 7.71
CA SER A 105 14.93 -16.10 7.42
C SER A 105 15.16 -16.31 5.92
N ALA A 106 14.22 -15.91 5.06
CA ALA A 106 14.38 -16.00 3.62
C ALA A 106 15.44 -15.02 3.07
N VAL A 107 15.59 -13.84 3.66
CA VAL A 107 16.67 -12.88 3.32
C VAL A 107 18.03 -13.49 3.62
N ASP A 108 18.19 -14.10 4.80
CA ASP A 108 19.45 -14.71 5.22
C ASP A 108 19.79 -15.96 4.39
N SER A 109 18.80 -16.82 4.10
CA SER A 109 18.96 -17.95 3.17
C SER A 109 19.35 -17.47 1.77
N THR A 110 18.70 -16.43 1.24
CA THR A 110 19.05 -15.85 -0.06
C THR A 110 20.48 -15.31 -0.07
N ARG A 111 20.91 -14.67 1.03
CA ARG A 111 22.28 -14.16 1.20
C ARG A 111 23.30 -15.30 1.20
N GLU A 112 23.01 -16.38 1.90
CA GLU A 112 23.87 -17.56 1.98
C GLU A 112 24.01 -18.26 0.62
N ILE A 113 22.89 -18.50 -0.09
CA ILE A 113 22.93 -19.08 -1.44
C ILE A 113 23.72 -18.18 -2.39
N LYS A 114 23.48 -16.86 -2.35
CA LYS A 114 24.24 -15.89 -3.16
C LYS A 114 25.74 -15.87 -2.82
N LYS A 115 26.11 -16.15 -1.58
CA LYS A 115 27.51 -16.28 -1.15
C LYS A 115 28.12 -17.56 -1.69
N MET A 116 27.47 -18.71 -1.47
CA MET A 116 27.92 -20.02 -1.98
C MET A 116 28.10 -20.01 -3.51
N LYS A 117 27.16 -19.41 -4.24
CA LYS A 117 27.26 -19.30 -5.71
C LYS A 117 28.28 -18.27 -6.19
N ARG A 118 28.71 -17.33 -5.35
CA ARG A 118 29.80 -16.40 -5.66
C ARG A 118 31.17 -17.05 -5.46
N GLU A 119 31.26 -17.94 -4.48
CA GLU A 119 32.46 -18.71 -4.15
C GLU A 119 32.62 -19.94 -5.07
N SER A 120 31.60 -20.31 -5.84
CA SER A 120 31.67 -21.44 -6.76
C SER A 120 32.54 -21.13 -7.99
N ALA A 121 33.20 -22.16 -8.52
CA ALA A 121 33.95 -22.07 -9.78
C ALA A 121 33.07 -21.70 -10.98
N GLU A 122 31.76 -21.94 -10.85
CA GLU A 122 30.78 -21.57 -11.85
C GLU A 122 30.42 -20.08 -11.81
N TRP A 123 30.86 -19.27 -10.84
CA TRP A 123 30.53 -17.84 -10.79
C TRP A 123 31.11 -17.06 -11.98
N ASP A 124 30.30 -16.18 -12.58
CA ASP A 124 30.78 -15.25 -13.61
C ASP A 124 30.29 -13.83 -13.28
N PRO A 125 31.19 -12.88 -12.99
CA PRO A 125 30.83 -11.49 -12.71
C PRO A 125 30.06 -10.79 -13.84
N GLN A 126 30.24 -11.18 -15.11
CA GLN A 126 29.57 -10.53 -16.25
C GLN A 126 28.10 -10.95 -16.37
N ILE A 127 27.79 -12.20 -16.05
CA ILE A 127 26.41 -12.75 -16.08
C ILE A 127 25.71 -12.56 -14.73
N GLY A 128 26.47 -12.56 -13.64
CA GLY A 128 25.97 -12.47 -12.29
C GLY A 128 25.14 -13.69 -11.87
N TYR A 129 24.08 -13.45 -11.10
CA TYR A 129 23.22 -14.51 -10.55
C TYR A 129 22.23 -15.12 -11.55
N GLY A 130 22.08 -14.53 -12.74
CA GLY A 130 21.00 -14.87 -13.69
C GLY A 130 21.05 -16.31 -14.21
N LYS A 131 22.22 -16.96 -14.17
CA LYS A 131 22.38 -18.37 -14.57
C LYS A 131 21.96 -19.37 -13.49
N PHE A 132 21.89 -18.94 -12.23
CA PHE A 132 21.55 -19.83 -11.13
C PHE A 132 20.04 -19.81 -10.89
N ARG A 133 19.37 -20.89 -11.34
CA ARG A 133 17.92 -21.06 -11.13
C ARG A 133 17.56 -21.00 -9.64
N GLU A 134 18.34 -21.65 -8.79
CA GLU A 134 18.17 -21.66 -7.33
C GLU A 134 18.14 -20.25 -6.73
N VAL A 135 19.06 -19.37 -7.14
CA VAL A 135 19.08 -17.97 -6.66
C VAL A 135 17.84 -17.22 -7.13
N SER A 136 17.41 -17.47 -8.37
CA SER A 136 16.22 -16.83 -8.93
C SER A 136 14.94 -17.30 -8.26
N GLU A 137 14.82 -18.59 -7.95
CA GLU A 137 13.68 -19.17 -7.22
C GLU A 137 13.64 -18.65 -5.78
N GLN A 138 14.78 -18.61 -5.08
CA GLN A 138 14.86 -18.09 -3.72
C GLN A 138 14.49 -16.60 -3.66
N VAL A 139 14.97 -15.79 -4.61
CA VAL A 139 14.62 -14.36 -4.68
C VAL A 139 13.12 -14.16 -4.92
N LYS A 140 12.48 -15.01 -5.74
CA LYS A 140 11.02 -14.97 -5.94
C LYS A 140 10.27 -15.31 -4.66
N GLU A 141 10.70 -16.33 -3.94
CA GLU A 141 10.10 -16.73 -2.66
C GLU A 141 10.25 -15.62 -1.61
N MET A 142 11.47 -15.06 -1.47
CA MET A 142 11.75 -13.92 -0.59
C MET A 142 10.86 -12.72 -0.92
N ASN A 143 10.65 -12.40 -2.21
CA ASN A 143 9.76 -11.32 -2.62
C ASN A 143 8.28 -11.63 -2.29
N GLY A 144 7.84 -12.87 -2.41
CA GLY A 144 6.50 -13.29 -2.00
C GLY A 144 6.28 -13.10 -0.49
N LEU A 145 7.27 -13.47 0.33
CA LEU A 145 7.23 -13.25 1.78
C LEU A 145 7.25 -11.76 2.14
N ARG A 146 8.02 -10.95 1.41
CA ARG A 146 8.01 -9.49 1.56
C ARG A 146 6.61 -8.90 1.36
N VAL A 147 5.92 -9.31 0.29
CA VAL A 147 4.54 -8.89 0.02
C VAL A 147 3.62 -9.34 1.16
N ARG A 148 3.79 -10.58 1.65
CA ARG A 148 3.03 -11.11 2.78
C ARG A 148 3.21 -10.29 4.06
N THR A 149 4.43 -9.82 4.35
CA THR A 149 4.69 -8.89 5.46
C THR A 149 3.89 -7.59 5.31
N TYR A 150 3.86 -7.00 4.10
CA TYR A 150 3.09 -5.78 3.85
C TYR A 150 1.60 -6.00 4.09
N GLU A 151 1.06 -7.11 3.58
CA GLU A 151 -0.34 -7.48 3.77
C GLU A 151 -0.66 -7.66 5.24
N THR A 152 0.14 -8.42 5.99
CA THR A 152 -0.13 -8.66 7.41
C THR A 152 -0.09 -7.35 8.23
N ARG A 153 0.82 -6.43 7.91
CA ARG A 153 0.87 -5.10 8.56
C ARG A 153 -0.37 -4.25 8.23
N LEU A 154 -0.81 -4.28 6.97
CA LEU A 154 -2.03 -3.57 6.58
C LEU A 154 -3.29 -4.22 7.17
N GLU A 155 -3.35 -5.55 7.32
CA GLU A 155 -4.43 -6.25 8.05
C GLU A 155 -4.53 -5.78 9.51
N ARG A 156 -3.40 -5.66 10.20
CA ARG A 156 -3.36 -5.06 11.54
C ARG A 156 -3.89 -3.63 11.53
N ALA A 157 -3.53 -2.82 10.54
CA ALA A 157 -4.06 -1.46 10.41
C ALA A 157 -5.59 -1.45 10.18
N VAL A 158 -6.13 -2.39 9.39
CA VAL A 158 -7.59 -2.55 9.21
C VAL A 158 -8.26 -2.92 10.54
N PHE A 159 -7.69 -3.87 11.28
CA PHE A 159 -8.17 -4.24 12.61
C PHE A 159 -8.24 -3.03 13.55
N LEU A 160 -7.14 -2.27 13.64
CA LEU A 160 -7.07 -1.06 14.47
C LEU A 160 -8.06 0.03 14.02
N ILE A 161 -8.30 0.19 12.72
CA ILE A 161 -9.31 1.12 12.18
C ILE A 161 -10.71 0.76 12.67
N GLU A 162 -11.08 -0.52 12.63
CA GLU A 162 -12.40 -0.98 13.08
C GLU A 162 -12.52 -0.92 14.61
N LEU A 163 -11.46 -1.26 15.35
CA LEU A 163 -11.40 -1.08 16.79
C LEU A 163 -11.59 0.40 17.20
N ALA A 164 -10.91 1.32 16.51
CA ALA A 164 -11.04 2.75 16.75
C ALA A 164 -12.45 3.27 16.46
N LYS A 165 -13.15 2.69 15.48
CA LYS A 165 -14.55 3.03 15.17
C LYS A 165 -15.49 2.55 16.25
N GLY A 166 -15.34 1.31 16.72
CA GLY A 166 -16.15 0.77 17.80
C GLY A 166 -15.99 1.56 19.10
N LEU A 167 -14.74 1.81 19.53
CA LEU A 167 -14.44 2.58 20.75
C LEU A 167 -14.92 4.04 20.68
N GLY A 168 -14.81 4.66 19.50
CA GLY A 168 -15.29 6.01 19.28
C GLY A 168 -16.83 6.12 19.31
N ASN A 169 -17.55 5.08 18.88
CA ASN A 169 -19.01 5.05 18.98
C ASN A 169 -19.49 4.81 20.43
N ALA A 170 -18.80 3.95 21.19
CA ALA A 170 -19.13 3.69 22.58
C ALA A 170 -19.02 4.94 23.46
N SER A 171 -17.94 5.73 23.28
CA SER A 171 -17.72 6.99 24.00
C SER A 171 -18.72 8.10 23.64
N ASN A 172 -19.21 8.13 22.40
CA ASN A 172 -20.28 9.05 21.98
C ASN A 172 -21.66 8.62 22.51
N SER A 173 -21.85 7.34 22.80
CA SER A 173 -23.13 6.82 23.31
C SER A 173 -23.28 7.05 24.82
N SER A 174 -22.18 6.94 25.58
CA SER A 174 -22.16 7.18 27.03
C SER A 174 -22.26 8.66 27.42
N SER A 175 -21.86 9.57 26.53
CA SER A 175 -22.00 11.03 26.72
C SER A 175 -23.42 11.56 26.51
N ASN A 176 -24.33 10.75 25.93
CA ASN A 176 -25.74 11.10 25.77
C ASN A 176 -26.65 10.54 26.88
N SER A 177 -26.13 9.77 27.84
CA SER A 177 -26.90 9.17 28.95
C SER A 177 -26.74 9.87 30.30
N SER A 178 -25.98 10.97 30.40
CA SER A 178 -25.83 11.73 31.65
C SER A 178 -26.72 12.98 31.68
N SER A 179 -28.04 12.76 31.76
CA SER A 179 -28.97 13.76 32.27
C SER A 179 -30.08 13.09 33.07
N SER A 180 -29.71 12.51 34.22
CA SER A 180 -30.64 12.26 35.31
C SER A 180 -29.91 12.45 36.63
N SER A 181 -30.17 13.61 37.23
CA SER A 181 -29.86 13.97 38.59
C SER A 181 -30.38 12.94 39.60
N SER A 182 -29.51 12.44 40.46
CA SER A 182 -29.90 12.00 41.80
C SER A 182 -28.73 12.19 42.76
N SER A 183 -28.87 13.23 43.57
CA SER A 183 -28.13 13.45 44.81
C SER A 183 -28.45 12.37 45.82
N SER A 184 -27.44 11.66 46.31
CA SER A 184 -27.50 11.01 47.63
C SER A 184 -26.12 10.95 48.27
N SER A 185 -26.02 11.67 49.38
CA SER A 185 -24.91 11.67 50.32
C SER A 185 -24.76 10.29 50.95
N SER A 186 -23.53 9.78 51.06
CA SER A 186 -23.16 8.81 52.10
C SER A 186 -21.67 8.90 52.38
N ARG A 187 -21.37 9.18 53.65
CA ARG A 187 -20.04 9.20 54.26
C ARG A 187 -19.65 7.75 54.60
N SER A 188 -18.42 7.35 54.34
CA SER A 188 -17.77 6.31 55.14
C SER A 188 -16.26 6.56 55.19
N SER A 189 -15.75 6.57 56.41
CA SER A 189 -14.40 6.87 56.85
C SER A 189 -13.62 5.58 57.09
N THR A 190 -12.40 5.45 56.53
CA THR A 190 -11.33 4.59 57.08
C THR A 190 -9.94 5.13 56.67
N THR A 191 -9.29 5.79 57.63
CA THR A 191 -7.88 5.58 58.06
C THR A 191 -6.80 5.27 57.02
N GLY A 192 -5.97 6.29 56.74
CA GLY A 192 -4.50 6.32 56.86
C GLY A 192 -3.64 5.11 56.47
N GLY A 193 -2.65 5.39 55.62
CA GLY A 193 -1.48 4.56 55.38
C GLY A 193 -1.04 4.69 53.93
N GLY A 194 -0.17 5.65 53.66
CA GLY A 194 0.44 5.80 52.34
C GLY A 194 1.36 4.62 52.06
N ASP A 195 1.29 4.15 50.82
CA ASP A 195 2.38 3.59 50.03
C ASP A 195 1.91 3.80 48.58
N ASP A 196 2.32 4.94 48.02
CA ASP A 196 2.23 5.22 46.59
C ASP A 196 3.24 4.27 45.90
N GLU A 197 2.83 3.03 45.71
CA GLU A 197 3.46 2.17 44.70
C GLU A 197 3.08 2.75 43.35
N ASP A 198 4.09 3.33 42.71
CA ASP A 198 4.13 3.79 41.33
C ASP A 198 3.39 2.81 40.41
N SER A 199 2.10 3.08 40.17
CA SER A 199 1.40 2.45 39.05
C SER A 199 1.90 3.16 37.80
N ASP A 200 2.99 2.63 37.24
CA ASP A 200 3.39 2.87 35.86
C ASP A 200 2.20 2.49 34.97
N TYR A 201 1.33 3.48 34.73
CA TYR A 201 0.26 3.42 33.75
C TYR A 201 0.91 3.43 32.37
N VAL A 202 1.45 2.27 31.98
CA VAL A 202 1.82 1.97 30.61
C VAL A 202 0.50 1.92 29.84
N GLY A 203 0.32 2.86 28.93
CA GLY A 203 -0.85 2.96 28.04
C GLY A 203 -0.92 1.80 27.04
N GLY A 204 -0.88 0.56 27.52
CA GLY A 204 -1.26 -0.63 26.80
C GLY A 204 -2.77 -0.78 26.89
N ILE A 205 -3.39 -1.01 25.73
CA ILE A 205 -4.78 -1.45 25.64
C ILE A 205 -4.94 -2.65 26.59
N ASN A 206 -5.74 -2.52 27.65
CA ASN A 206 -6.06 -3.66 28.50
C ASN A 206 -6.69 -4.74 27.61
N ASP A 207 -6.04 -5.90 27.48
CA ASP A 207 -6.55 -7.05 26.74
C ASP A 207 -7.98 -7.42 27.18
N ASP A 208 -8.32 -7.18 28.45
CA ASP A 208 -9.66 -7.41 29.03
C ASP A 208 -10.75 -6.43 28.54
N ALA A 209 -10.40 -5.25 28.00
CA ALA A 209 -11.35 -4.35 27.36
C ALA A 209 -11.61 -4.72 25.88
N VAL A 210 -10.85 -5.68 25.36
CA VAL A 210 -10.93 -6.19 23.98
C VAL A 210 -11.50 -7.62 24.01
N VAL A 211 -12.56 -7.84 24.79
CA VAL A 211 -13.52 -8.88 24.41
C VAL A 211 -14.21 -8.34 23.16
N ALA A 212 -13.68 -8.70 21.99
CA ALA A 212 -14.03 -8.18 20.68
C ALA A 212 -15.51 -8.29 20.28
N ASN A 213 -16.35 -8.89 21.13
CA ASN A 213 -17.80 -8.96 20.95
C ASN A 213 -18.58 -7.75 21.51
N ASP A 214 -18.11 -7.04 22.55
CA ASP A 214 -18.92 -5.98 23.18
C ASP A 214 -18.80 -4.61 22.48
N VAL A 215 -17.74 -4.40 21.69
CA VAL A 215 -17.48 -3.13 20.99
C VAL A 215 -17.87 -3.18 19.49
N GLY A 216 -18.34 -4.33 19.01
CA GLY A 216 -18.80 -4.53 17.61
C GLY A 216 -17.69 -4.36 16.57
N ALA A 217 -16.42 -4.42 16.97
CA ALA A 217 -15.27 -4.26 16.09
C ALA A 217 -14.85 -5.61 15.50
N VAL A 218 -15.63 -6.14 14.55
CA VAL A 218 -15.28 -7.39 13.86
C VAL A 218 -15.43 -7.23 12.34
N GLY A 219 -14.44 -7.77 11.60
CA GLY A 219 -14.75 -8.54 10.39
C GLY A 219 -14.25 -8.00 9.05
N LYS A 220 -13.38 -6.99 9.00
CA LYS A 220 -12.82 -6.53 7.73
C LYS A 220 -11.39 -6.98 7.56
N THR A 221 -11.12 -7.50 6.37
CA THR A 221 -9.79 -7.74 5.83
C THR A 221 -9.44 -6.65 4.82
N LEU A 222 -8.26 -6.74 4.21
CA LEU A 222 -7.87 -5.85 3.13
C LEU A 222 -8.80 -5.88 1.91
N ASP A 223 -9.59 -6.95 1.72
CA ASP A 223 -10.63 -7.02 0.68
C ASP A 223 -11.64 -5.87 0.79
N ALA A 224 -11.91 -5.38 2.00
CA ALA A 224 -12.81 -4.24 2.20
C ALA A 224 -12.27 -2.91 1.61
N PHE A 225 -11.01 -2.88 1.20
CA PHE A 225 -10.34 -1.76 0.56
C PHE A 225 -9.88 -2.08 -0.88
N ASP A 226 -10.49 -3.10 -1.52
CA ASP A 226 -10.18 -3.55 -2.88
C ASP A 226 -8.70 -3.95 -3.08
N TRP A 227 -8.05 -4.45 -2.02
CA TRP A 227 -6.68 -4.93 -2.09
C TRP A 227 -6.59 -6.23 -2.90
N VAL A 228 -5.53 -6.37 -3.71
CA VAL A 228 -5.25 -7.62 -4.42
C VAL A 228 -4.08 -8.34 -3.74
N TYR A 229 -4.39 -9.45 -3.05
CA TYR A 229 -3.38 -10.26 -2.38
C TYR A 229 -2.36 -10.90 -3.33
N GLY A 230 -1.14 -11.07 -2.84
CA GLY A 230 0.01 -11.63 -3.53
C GLY A 230 0.55 -10.75 -4.64
N LYS A 231 0.03 -9.52 -4.81
CA LYS A 231 0.53 -8.55 -5.79
C LYS A 231 1.34 -7.46 -5.13
N GLU A 232 2.47 -7.12 -5.74
CA GLU A 232 3.30 -6.00 -5.33
C GLU A 232 2.56 -4.65 -5.52
N PHE A 233 3.08 -3.60 -4.88
CA PHE A 233 2.61 -2.20 -5.00
C PHE A 233 2.75 -1.57 -6.40
N VAL A 234 3.15 -2.36 -7.40
CA VAL A 234 3.32 -1.94 -8.80
C VAL A 234 1.96 -1.69 -9.48
N ASP A 235 0.90 -2.33 -8.98
CA ASP A 235 -0.46 -2.10 -9.48
C ASP A 235 -1.06 -0.84 -8.83
N GLU A 236 -1.47 0.13 -9.66
CA GLU A 236 -2.09 1.39 -9.20
C GLU A 236 -3.26 1.19 -8.24
N SER A 237 -3.89 0.01 -8.24
CA SER A 237 -4.97 -0.36 -7.32
C SER A 237 -4.49 -0.47 -5.88
N ASN A 238 -3.46 -1.28 -5.60
CA ASN A 238 -2.95 -1.50 -4.23
C ASN A 238 -2.33 -0.22 -3.65
N ALA A 239 -1.69 0.60 -4.50
CA ALA A 239 -1.19 1.90 -4.07
C ALA A 239 -2.32 2.88 -3.69
N ARG A 240 -3.44 2.88 -4.43
CA ARG A 240 -4.64 3.67 -4.07
C ARG A 240 -5.30 3.18 -2.79
N THR A 241 -5.27 1.87 -2.52
CA THR A 241 -5.79 1.29 -1.27
C THR A 241 -5.13 1.92 -0.04
N VAL A 242 -3.81 2.08 -0.04
CA VAL A 242 -3.08 2.74 1.06
C VAL A 242 -3.55 4.18 1.27
N GLU A 243 -3.77 4.94 0.20
CA GLU A 243 -4.34 6.28 0.27
C GLU A 243 -5.76 6.27 0.88
N PHE A 244 -6.61 5.30 0.52
CA PHE A 244 -7.93 5.15 1.11
C PHE A 244 -7.89 4.78 2.60
N MET A 245 -6.97 3.90 3.01
CA MET A 245 -6.78 3.53 4.42
C MET A 245 -6.31 4.72 5.26
N LEU A 246 -5.37 5.52 4.75
CA LEU A 246 -4.96 6.77 5.38
C LEU A 246 -6.16 7.70 5.57
N ARG A 247 -7.01 7.88 4.57
CA ARG A 247 -8.23 8.71 4.73
C ARG A 247 -9.25 8.11 5.68
N ALA A 248 -9.45 6.79 5.65
CA ALA A 248 -10.39 6.10 6.51
C ALA A 248 -10.08 6.24 8.00
N SER A 249 -8.79 6.37 8.35
CA SER A 249 -8.31 6.59 9.72
C SER A 249 -8.33 8.05 10.18
N GLN A 250 -8.82 8.98 9.35
CA GLN A 250 -8.96 10.40 9.73
C GLN A 250 -10.34 10.74 10.31
N LYS A 251 -11.25 9.77 10.44
CA LYS A 251 -12.62 10.06 10.87
C LYS A 251 -12.63 10.58 12.31
N LYS A 252 -13.34 11.69 12.54
CA LYS A 252 -13.45 12.31 13.87
C LYS A 252 -14.14 11.42 14.90
N SER A 253 -15.05 10.56 14.43
CA SER A 253 -15.79 9.63 15.27
C SER A 253 -14.94 8.47 15.80
N GLN A 254 -13.68 8.33 15.35
CA GLN A 254 -12.77 7.27 15.81
C GLN A 254 -12.01 7.69 17.06
N ASN A 255 -11.73 6.73 17.93
CA ASN A 255 -10.85 6.89 19.08
C ASN A 255 -9.49 7.47 18.65
N ASP A 256 -9.06 8.55 19.32
CA ASP A 256 -7.83 9.27 18.98
C ASP A 256 -6.55 8.54 19.42
N GLY A 257 -6.63 7.67 20.43
CA GLY A 257 -5.48 6.94 20.98
C GLY A 257 -4.89 5.92 19.99
N LEU A 258 -5.71 5.35 19.11
CA LEU A 258 -5.25 4.36 18.12
C LEU A 258 -4.75 4.98 16.81
N LYS A 259 -5.03 6.27 16.56
CA LYS A 259 -4.68 6.93 15.28
C LYS A 259 -3.18 7.00 15.01
N PRO A 260 -2.29 7.22 15.99
CA PRO A 260 -0.85 7.19 15.75
C PRO A 260 -0.38 5.83 15.24
N GLU A 261 -0.79 4.75 15.89
CA GLU A 261 -0.39 3.39 15.53
C GLU A 261 -0.94 2.94 14.17
N ILE A 262 -2.20 3.28 13.86
CA ILE A 262 -2.77 3.08 12.52
C ILE A 262 -1.95 3.82 11.46
N SER A 263 -1.59 5.08 11.75
CA SER A 263 -0.80 5.90 10.81
C SER A 263 0.60 5.33 10.60
N PHE A 264 1.21 4.82 11.66
CA PHE A 264 2.53 4.19 11.63
C PHE A 264 2.53 2.97 10.71
N GLU A 265 1.62 2.01 10.88
CA GLU A 265 1.62 0.78 10.07
C GLU A 265 1.44 1.07 8.57
N ILE A 266 0.47 1.94 8.24
CA ILE A 266 0.17 2.27 6.84
C ILE A 266 1.35 2.99 6.19
N LEU A 267 1.98 3.95 6.89
CA LEU A 267 3.14 4.68 6.38
C LEU A 267 4.40 3.81 6.30
N ASN A 268 4.59 2.90 7.26
CA ASN A 268 5.71 1.97 7.25
C ASN A 268 5.69 1.08 6.01
N VAL A 269 4.52 0.52 5.69
CA VAL A 269 4.33 -0.25 4.46
C VAL A 269 4.53 0.63 3.22
N ALA A 270 3.97 1.84 3.19
CA ALA A 270 4.11 2.76 2.05
C ALA A 270 5.59 3.12 1.76
N VAL A 271 6.41 3.29 2.80
CA VAL A 271 7.86 3.53 2.66
C VAL A 271 8.58 2.26 2.23
N ALA A 272 8.31 1.12 2.88
CA ALA A 272 8.97 -0.14 2.57
C ALA A 272 8.70 -0.62 1.14
N ALA A 273 7.52 -0.30 0.60
CA ALA A 273 7.11 -0.64 -0.76
C ALA A 273 7.41 0.45 -1.80
N GLU A 274 8.09 1.54 -1.42
CA GLU A 274 8.36 2.69 -2.29
C GLU A 274 7.09 3.33 -2.90
N ALA A 275 5.95 3.18 -2.21
CA ALA A 275 4.63 3.58 -2.69
C ALA A 275 4.22 5.01 -2.31
N LEU A 276 5.04 5.74 -1.54
CA LEU A 276 4.75 7.13 -1.13
C LEU A 276 4.45 8.05 -2.33
N GLY A 277 5.16 7.87 -3.44
CA GLY A 277 4.96 8.66 -4.67
C GLY A 277 3.60 8.43 -5.35
N CYS A 278 2.92 7.32 -5.02
CA CYS A 278 1.62 6.97 -5.57
C CYS A 278 0.46 7.54 -4.74
N ILE A 279 0.72 8.05 -3.53
CA ILE A 279 -0.29 8.65 -2.66
C ILE A 279 -0.55 10.10 -3.12
N ASN A 280 -1.80 10.42 -3.44
CA ASN A 280 -2.17 11.79 -3.78
C ASN A 280 -2.11 12.71 -2.55
N ASN A 281 -1.02 13.47 -2.44
CA ASN A 281 -0.74 14.33 -1.30
C ASN A 281 -1.27 15.79 -1.42
N LYS A 282 -2.27 16.08 -2.27
CA LYS A 282 -2.78 17.45 -2.46
C LYS A 282 -3.31 18.11 -1.18
N ASP A 283 -3.87 17.31 -0.25
CA ASP A 283 -4.44 17.81 1.00
C ASP A 283 -3.50 17.69 2.20
N ASN A 284 -2.20 17.53 1.95
CA ASN A 284 -1.17 17.26 2.95
C ASN A 284 -1.51 16.05 3.82
N VAL A 285 -2.04 14.98 3.20
CA VAL A 285 -2.44 13.75 3.88
C VAL A 285 -1.23 13.14 4.56
N ILE A 286 -0.11 13.02 3.86
CA ILE A 286 1.12 12.42 4.40
C ILE A 286 1.60 13.21 5.62
N GLN A 287 1.70 14.54 5.52
CA GLN A 287 2.16 15.40 6.64
C GLN A 287 1.21 15.31 7.85
N LYS A 288 -0.10 15.19 7.63
CA LYS A 288 -1.06 15.00 8.74
C LYS A 288 -0.82 13.68 9.48
N HIS A 289 -0.52 12.60 8.77
CA HIS A 289 -0.22 11.30 9.38
C HIS A 289 1.15 11.28 10.04
N VAL A 290 2.17 11.90 9.43
CA VAL A 290 3.50 12.11 10.06
C VAL A 290 3.36 12.80 11.41
N LYS A 291 2.60 13.91 11.50
CA LYS A 291 2.36 14.60 12.77
C LYS A 291 1.65 13.73 13.80
N ARG A 292 0.77 12.81 13.37
CA ARG A 292 0.11 11.87 14.29
C ARG A 292 1.09 10.81 14.80
N VAL A 293 1.95 10.29 13.95
CA VAL A 293 3.02 9.36 14.34
C VAL A 293 3.94 10.04 15.34
N GLN A 294 4.41 11.27 15.06
CA GLN A 294 5.22 12.04 16.00
C GLN A 294 4.53 12.22 17.35
N LYS A 295 3.25 12.63 17.36
CA LYS A 295 2.46 12.74 18.60
C LYS A 295 2.34 11.39 19.33
N GLY A 296 2.30 10.28 18.59
CA GLY A 296 2.30 8.94 19.16
C GLY A 296 3.61 8.59 19.83
N ILE A 297 4.75 8.93 19.21
CA ILE A 297 6.09 8.77 19.79
C ILE A 297 6.19 9.61 21.06
N ASP A 298 5.87 10.91 20.98
CA ASP A 298 5.92 11.84 22.12
C ASP A 298 5.02 11.38 23.30
N GLY A 299 3.96 10.64 23.00
CA GLY A 299 2.99 10.14 23.98
C GLY A 299 3.15 8.67 24.37
N GLY A 300 4.15 7.95 23.88
CA GLY A 300 4.34 6.52 24.15
C GLY A 300 3.21 5.61 23.65
N LEU A 301 2.49 6.02 22.59
CA LEU A 301 1.30 5.35 22.05
C LEU A 301 1.59 4.38 20.90
N ILE A 302 2.86 4.11 20.60
CA ILE A 302 3.28 3.20 19.53
C ILE A 302 3.99 2.01 20.16
N SER A 303 3.44 0.81 19.98
CA SER A 303 3.92 -0.41 20.61
C SER A 303 4.60 -1.31 19.55
N PRO A 304 5.94 -1.50 19.52
CA PRO A 304 7.06 -0.76 20.11
C PRO A 304 8.12 -0.29 19.07
N ASN A 305 9.14 0.40 19.59
CA ASN A 305 10.38 0.91 18.97
C ASN A 305 10.28 2.33 18.40
N ASP A 306 10.39 3.31 19.29
CA ASP A 306 10.57 4.73 18.97
C ASP A 306 11.66 4.92 17.91
N ASP A 307 12.73 4.12 17.93
CA ASP A 307 13.79 4.17 16.93
C ASP A 307 13.29 3.81 15.52
N ALA A 308 12.42 2.79 15.40
CA ALA A 308 11.84 2.42 14.11
C ALA A 308 10.85 3.47 13.61
N ALA A 309 10.07 4.06 14.53
CA ALA A 309 9.16 5.16 14.22
C ALA A 309 9.93 6.43 13.80
N ASN A 310 11.01 6.78 14.51
CA ASN A 310 11.89 7.89 14.16
C ASN A 310 12.56 7.67 12.79
N ALA A 311 13.12 6.48 12.55
CA ALA A 311 13.71 6.13 11.26
C ALA A 311 12.69 6.15 10.11
N LEU A 312 11.42 5.84 10.39
CA LEU A 312 10.33 5.99 9.43
C LEU A 312 10.08 7.47 9.11
N LEU A 313 9.99 8.32 10.14
CA LEU A 313 9.76 9.75 9.98
C LEU A 313 10.87 10.41 9.16
N GLU A 314 12.14 10.09 9.43
CA GLU A 314 13.29 10.60 8.67
C GLU A 314 13.19 10.27 7.17
N LYS A 315 12.79 9.04 6.83
CA LYS A 315 12.63 8.63 5.42
C LYS A 315 11.49 9.40 4.73
N ILE A 316 10.40 9.64 5.44
CA ILE A 316 9.26 10.39 4.88
C ILE A 316 9.63 11.86 4.72
N ASP A 317 10.33 12.46 5.68
CA ASP A 317 10.79 13.84 5.59
C ASP A 317 11.75 14.04 4.42
N ALA A 318 12.69 13.12 4.21
CA ALA A 318 13.57 13.12 3.04
C ALA A 318 12.78 13.06 1.72
N PHE A 319 11.73 12.23 1.66
CA PHE A 319 10.84 12.15 0.49
C PHE A 319 10.08 13.47 0.27
N LEU A 320 9.54 14.09 1.32
CA LEU A 320 8.78 15.33 1.22
C LEU A 320 9.67 16.49 0.75
N GLN A 321 10.90 16.59 1.26
CA GLN A 321 11.89 17.58 0.81
C GLN A 321 12.24 17.39 -0.67
N GLU A 322 12.41 16.15 -1.13
CA GLU A 322 12.67 15.87 -2.54
C GLU A 322 11.49 16.26 -3.44
N GLN A 323 10.25 16.04 -2.99
CA GLN A 323 9.05 16.47 -3.72
C GLN A 323 8.93 17.99 -3.81
N GLU A 324 9.32 18.72 -2.77
CA GLU A 324 9.36 20.19 -2.79
C GLU A 324 10.43 20.71 -3.74
N ARG A 325 11.62 20.11 -3.73
CA ARG A 325 12.71 20.44 -4.65
C ARG A 325 12.33 20.24 -6.11
N GLN A 326 11.56 19.21 -6.43
CA GLN A 326 11.09 18.94 -7.80
C GLN A 326 9.99 19.89 -8.30
N LYS A 327 9.36 20.65 -7.40
CA LYS A 327 8.34 21.66 -7.73
C LYS A 327 8.91 23.06 -7.96
N GLN A 328 10.16 23.30 -7.53
CA GLN A 328 10.92 24.53 -7.75
C GLN A 328 11.60 24.51 -9.13
#